data_AF-A0A4S5ECD1-F1
#
_entry.id   AF-A0A4S5ECD1-F1
#
_cell.length_a   1.000
_cell.length_b   1.000
_cell.length_c   1.000
_cell.angle_alpha   90.00
_cell.angle_beta   90.00
_cell.angle_gamma   90.00
#
_symmetry.space_group_name_H-M   'P 1'
#
loop_
_entity.id
_entity.type
_entity.pdbx_description
1 polymer ?
#
loop_
_entity_poly.entity_id
_entity_poly.type
_entity_poly.pdbx_seq_one_letter_code
_entity_poly.pdbx_strand_id
1 'polypeptide(L)'
;MTSPGGTSLPWTTSARRPHIRLPGRDGHTGRSGRSGRRETRRRTPWALWVPGAIAALFLLLPLIGLLVRAPWSGLPDLITEHDVREALFLSLETATAATALSLLFGIPLAWLLARTRFPGRSLLRALVTLPLVLPPVVGGV
;
A
#
# COMPACT_ATOMS: atom_id res chain seq x y z
N MET A 1 -56.84 -38.62 27.59
CA MET A 1 -58.09 -38.18 28.25
C MET A 1 -57.66 -37.40 29.49
N THR A 2 -57.82 -36.09 29.66
CA THR A 2 -58.51 -35.00 28.94
C THR A 2 -57.87 -33.67 29.39
N SER A 3 -57.74 -32.72 28.46
CA SER A 3 -57.52 -31.26 28.65
C SER A 3 -58.52 -30.62 29.64
N PRO A 4 -58.48 -29.32 30.03
CA PRO A 4 -57.97 -28.10 29.33
C PRO A 4 -57.14 -27.17 30.26
N GLY A 5 -56.52 -26.04 29.90
CA GLY A 5 -56.75 -25.00 28.91
C GLY A 5 -56.91 -23.64 29.62
N GLY A 6 -56.31 -22.58 29.07
CA GLY A 6 -56.85 -21.22 29.17
C GLY A 6 -56.35 -20.26 30.25
N THR A 7 -55.39 -19.41 29.88
CA THR A 7 -55.43 -17.93 29.94
C THR A 7 -56.09 -17.20 31.12
N SER A 8 -55.30 -16.40 31.86
CA SER A 8 -55.63 -15.00 32.18
C SER A 8 -54.40 -14.21 32.67
N LEU A 9 -54.02 -13.20 31.87
CA LEU A 9 -53.27 -12.00 32.27
C LEU A 9 -54.02 -11.29 33.43
N PRO A 10 -53.34 -10.58 34.34
CA PRO A 10 -53.05 -9.16 34.09
C PRO A 10 -51.80 -8.64 34.85
N TRP A 11 -50.70 -8.38 34.13
CA TRP A 11 -49.63 -7.52 34.63
C TRP A 11 -50.17 -6.08 34.63
N THR A 12 -50.95 -5.73 35.64
CA THR A 12 -51.43 -4.37 35.83
C THR A 12 -50.97 -3.86 37.19
N THR A 13 -50.51 -2.62 37.16
CA THR A 13 -50.55 -1.69 38.28
C THR A 13 -49.40 -1.71 39.28
N SER A 14 -48.58 -0.67 39.09
CA SER A 14 -48.01 0.19 40.13
C SER A 14 -46.72 -0.27 40.81
N ALA A 15 -45.63 0.38 40.42
CA ALA A 15 -44.82 1.10 41.40
C ALA A 15 -44.09 2.24 40.71
N ARG A 16 -44.84 3.33 40.55
CA ARG A 16 -44.37 4.69 40.35
C ARG A 16 -43.33 4.99 41.46
N ARG A 17 -42.02 4.87 41.18
CA ARG A 17 -40.98 5.29 42.13
C ARG A 17 -40.52 6.73 41.82
N PRO A 18 -40.71 7.67 42.77
CA PRO A 18 -40.42 9.07 42.57
C PRO A 18 -38.92 9.37 42.56
N HIS A 19 -38.54 10.19 41.59
CA HIS A 19 -37.48 11.19 41.57
C HIS A 19 -36.62 11.33 42.83
N ILE A 20 -35.41 10.76 42.79
CA ILE A 20 -34.27 11.28 43.54
C ILE A 20 -33.49 12.17 42.57
N ARG A 21 -33.71 13.47 42.73
CA ARG A 21 -33.00 14.55 42.03
C ARG A 21 -31.80 14.89 42.91
N LEU A 22 -30.60 14.45 42.54
CA LEU A 22 -29.37 15.03 43.11
C LEU A 22 -28.95 16.24 42.26
N PRO A 23 -28.80 17.43 42.85
CA PRO A 23 -28.49 18.66 42.14
C PRO A 23 -26.97 18.93 42.07
N GLY A 24 -26.50 19.19 40.85
CA GLY A 24 -25.61 20.31 40.52
C GLY A 24 -24.11 20.22 40.86
N ARG A 25 -23.32 20.77 39.92
CA ARG A 25 -21.86 20.99 39.95
C ARG A 25 -21.08 19.70 39.61
N ASP A 26 -20.44 19.56 38.44
CA ASP A 26 -19.46 20.51 37.90
C ASP A 26 -19.43 20.56 36.37
N GLY A 27 -19.58 21.77 35.83
CA GLY A 27 -19.10 22.09 34.49
C GLY A 27 -17.58 22.18 34.52
N HIS A 28 -16.91 21.06 34.26
CA HIS A 28 -15.50 21.05 33.95
C HIS A 28 -15.31 20.47 32.54
N THR A 29 -14.98 21.39 31.64
CA THR A 29 -13.80 21.27 30.76
C THR A 29 -13.73 19.94 30.02
N GLY A 30 -14.15 19.88 28.77
CA GLY A 30 -13.40 20.54 27.73
C GLY A 30 -12.61 19.48 26.98
N ARG A 31 -12.71 19.51 25.65
CA ARG A 31 -11.73 18.92 24.75
C ARG A 31 -11.35 17.46 25.10
N SER A 32 -12.22 16.51 24.75
CA SER A 32 -11.71 15.31 24.08
C SER A 32 -11.21 15.75 22.70
N GLY A 33 -10.14 16.55 22.60
CA GLY A 33 -8.82 15.98 22.71
C GLY A 33 -8.69 15.14 21.45
N ARG A 34 -8.61 15.78 20.26
CA ARG A 34 -7.32 15.89 19.57
C ARG A 34 -6.32 14.91 20.18
N SER A 35 -6.57 13.62 19.99
CA SER A 35 -5.52 12.62 20.10
C SER A 35 -4.60 12.94 18.95
N GLY A 36 -3.72 13.91 19.20
CA GLY A 36 -2.62 14.24 18.35
C GLY A 36 -2.00 12.92 18.02
N ARG A 37 -2.11 12.56 16.73
CA ARG A 37 -1.28 11.60 16.06
C ARG A 37 0.11 11.90 16.58
N ARG A 38 0.55 11.17 17.60
CA ARG A 38 1.92 11.22 18.08
C ARG A 38 2.66 10.55 16.96
N GLU A 39 2.94 11.35 15.94
CA GLU A 39 4.06 11.24 15.04
C GLU A 39 5.25 11.19 15.99
N THR A 40 5.49 10.02 16.58
CA THR A 40 6.77 9.74 17.21
C THR A 40 7.73 9.86 16.06
N ARG A 41 8.31 11.06 15.95
CA ARG A 41 9.51 11.37 15.19
C ARG A 41 10.58 10.48 15.78
N ARG A 42 10.52 9.18 15.45
CA ARG A 42 11.52 8.17 15.73
C ARG A 42 12.72 8.66 14.96
N ARG A 43 13.52 9.50 15.62
CA ARG A 43 14.91 9.74 15.26
C ARG A 43 15.49 8.33 15.22
N THR A 44 15.67 7.80 14.02
CA THR A 44 16.23 6.47 13.81
C THR A 44 17.51 6.43 14.63
N PRO A 45 17.61 5.57 15.66
CA PRO A 45 18.78 5.55 16.52
C PRO A 45 19.98 5.33 15.61
N TRP A 46 20.98 6.20 15.71
CA TRP A 46 22.17 6.24 14.85
C TRP A 46 22.88 4.88 14.74
N ALA A 47 22.67 3.98 15.71
CA ALA A 47 23.11 2.59 15.69
C ALA A 47 22.62 1.77 14.47
N LEU A 48 21.50 2.16 13.82
CA LEU A 48 21.02 1.52 12.58
C LEU A 48 21.77 1.98 11.32
N TRP A 49 22.49 3.11 11.38
CA TRP A 49 23.27 3.59 10.23
C TRP A 49 24.50 2.73 9.96
N VAL A 50 25.09 2.09 10.98
CA VAL A 50 26.27 1.24 10.81
C VAL A 50 25.98 0.04 9.90
N PRO A 51 24.99 -0.84 10.19
CA PRO A 51 24.67 -1.95 9.29
C PRO A 51 24.14 -1.48 7.93
N GLY A 52 23.37 -0.38 7.89
CA GLY A 52 22.89 0.21 6.64
C GLY A 52 24.03 0.73 5.75
N ALA A 53 25.04 1.38 6.34
CA ALA A 53 26.22 1.86 5.64
C ALA A 53 27.11 0.71 5.17
N ILE A 54 27.25 -0.36 5.96
CA ILE A 54 27.98 -1.57 5.53
C ILE A 54 27.30 -2.21 4.33
N ALA A 55 25.97 -2.40 4.37
CA ALA A 55 25.21 -2.95 3.25
C ALA A 55 25.28 -2.06 2.00
N ALA A 56 25.16 -0.74 2.18
CA ALA A 56 25.33 0.23 1.11
C ALA A 56 26.75 0.17 0.54
N LEU A 57 27.79 0.14 1.37
CA LEU A 57 29.19 0.06 0.95
C LEU A 57 29.46 -1.25 0.20
N PHE A 58 28.92 -2.37 0.66
CA PHE A 58 29.01 -3.65 -0.02
C PHE A 58 28.35 -3.63 -1.41
N LEU A 59 27.22 -2.94 -1.58
CA LEU A 59 26.55 -2.75 -2.87
C LEU A 59 27.28 -1.73 -3.77
N LEU A 60 27.81 -0.67 -3.16
CA LEU A 60 28.50 0.41 -3.85
C LEU A 60 29.90 0.02 -4.31
N LEU A 61 30.62 -0.82 -3.57
CA LEU A 61 31.96 -1.29 -3.96
C LEU A 61 32.02 -1.89 -5.37
N PRO A 62 31.19 -2.89 -5.74
CA PRO A 62 31.19 -3.44 -7.09
C PRO A 62 30.65 -2.46 -8.11
N LEU A 63 29.71 -1.58 -7.74
CA LEU A 63 29.20 -0.55 -8.65
C LEU A 63 30.28 0.47 -8.99
N ILE A 64 31.04 0.94 -7.99
CA ILE A 64 32.19 1.84 -8.17
C ILE A 64 33.31 1.11 -8.91
N GLY A 65 33.57 -0.16 -8.58
CA GLY A 65 34.56 -0.98 -9.28
C GLY A 65 34.24 -1.14 -10.77
N LEU A 66 32.97 -1.40 -11.09
CA LEU A 66 32.46 -1.44 -12.47
C LEU A 66 32.60 -0.06 -13.12
N LEU A 67 32.25 1.00 -12.40
CA LEU A 67 32.33 2.38 -12.88
C LEU A 67 33.78 2.76 -13.22
N VAL A 68 34.75 2.45 -12.38
CA VAL A 68 36.18 2.72 -12.64
C VAL A 68 36.72 1.86 -13.78
N ARG A 69 36.23 0.61 -13.91
CA ARG A 69 36.67 -0.32 -14.95
C ARG A 69 36.02 -0.06 -16.31
N ALA A 70 34.90 0.67 -16.35
CA ALA A 70 34.23 1.03 -17.59
C ALA A 70 35.17 1.87 -18.48
N PRO A 71 35.30 1.57 -19.78
CA PRO A 71 36.19 2.29 -20.69
C PRO A 71 35.59 3.67 -21.05
N TRP A 72 35.70 4.64 -20.14
CA TRP A 72 35.19 6.01 -20.34
C TRP A 72 35.76 6.70 -21.58
N SER A 73 37.00 6.38 -21.95
CA SER A 73 37.66 6.91 -23.13
C SER A 73 37.18 6.27 -24.43
N GLY A 74 36.72 5.02 -24.39
CA GLY A 74 36.19 4.28 -25.55
C GLY A 74 34.67 4.37 -25.69
N LEU A 75 33.97 4.97 -24.72
CA LEU A 75 32.52 5.18 -24.78
C LEU A 75 32.04 5.88 -26.08
N PRO A 76 32.70 6.96 -26.56
CA PRO A 76 32.28 7.60 -27.81
C PRO A 76 32.36 6.66 -29.01
N ASP A 77 33.39 5.81 -29.07
CA ASP A 77 33.56 4.84 -30.15
C ASP A 77 32.52 3.71 -30.04
N LEU A 78 32.29 3.19 -28.82
CA LEU A 78 31.28 2.16 -28.55
C LEU A 78 29.86 2.61 -28.89
N ILE A 79 29.49 3.86 -28.60
CA ILE A 79 28.15 4.39 -28.90
C ILE A 79 27.96 4.63 -30.41
N THR A 80 29.05 4.86 -31.14
CA THR A 80 29.03 5.04 -32.60
C THR A 80 28.96 3.71 -33.35
N GLU A 81 29.24 2.60 -32.66
CA GLU A 81 29.17 1.25 -33.19
C GLU A 81 27.72 0.87 -33.52
N HIS A 82 27.53 0.25 -34.70
CA HIS A 82 26.19 0.00 -35.24
C HIS A 82 25.36 -0.91 -34.33
N ASP A 83 25.98 -1.96 -33.80
CA ASP A 83 25.31 -2.95 -32.94
C ASP A 83 24.82 -2.33 -31.61
N VAL A 84 25.63 -1.45 -31.01
CA VAL A 84 25.27 -0.77 -29.75
C VAL A 84 24.12 0.20 -29.96
N ARG A 85 24.13 0.94 -31.07
CA ARG A 85 23.06 1.88 -31.42
C ARG A 85 21.75 1.13 -31.69
N GLU A 86 21.79 0.02 -32.42
CA GLU A 86 20.62 -0.83 -32.66
C GLU A 86 20.04 -1.38 -31.35
N ALA A 87 20.89 -1.95 -30.49
CA ALA A 87 20.47 -2.45 -29.19
C ALA A 87 19.87 -1.34 -28.30
N LEU A 88 20.44 -0.13 -28.35
CA LEU A 88 19.93 1.03 -27.61
C LEU A 88 18.55 1.47 -28.12
N PHE A 89 18.37 1.55 -29.44
CA PHE A 89 17.07 1.89 -30.02
C PHE A 89 16.02 0.83 -29.72
N LEU A 90 16.36 -0.45 -29.84
CA LEU A 90 15.45 -1.53 -29.51
C LEU A 90 15.03 -1.49 -28.04
N SER A 91 15.96 -1.20 -27.13
CA SER A 91 15.69 -1.05 -25.70
C SER A 91 14.80 0.17 -25.42
N LEU A 92 15.06 1.30 -26.09
CA LEU A 92 14.24 2.51 -25.95
C LEU A 92 12.85 2.33 -26.52
N GLU A 93 12.73 1.71 -27.69
CA GLU A 93 11.45 1.42 -28.34
C GLU A 93 10.62 0.50 -27.47
N THR A 94 11.20 -0.61 -26.99
CA THR A 94 10.51 -1.57 -26.12
C THR A 94 10.11 -0.95 -24.79
N ALA A 95 10.99 -0.19 -24.13
CA ALA A 95 10.66 0.50 -22.88
C ALA A 95 9.57 1.57 -23.07
N THR A 96 9.62 2.31 -24.17
CA THR A 96 8.62 3.33 -24.49
C THR A 96 7.28 2.70 -24.82
N ALA A 97 7.26 1.65 -25.65
CA ALA A 97 6.06 0.89 -25.99
C ALA A 97 5.45 0.25 -24.73
N ALA A 98 6.25 -0.39 -23.88
CA ALA A 98 5.79 -0.98 -22.63
C ALA A 98 5.21 0.08 -21.67
N THR A 99 5.87 1.24 -21.57
CA THR A 99 5.39 2.36 -20.74
C THR A 99 4.09 2.94 -21.29
N ALA A 100 4.00 3.17 -22.60
CA ALA A 100 2.82 3.69 -23.27
C ALA A 100 1.62 2.74 -23.12
N LEU A 101 1.81 1.43 -23.33
CA LEU A 101 0.79 0.43 -23.10
C LEU A 101 0.39 0.38 -21.62
N SER A 102 1.36 0.44 -20.70
CA SER A 102 1.09 0.46 -19.26
C SER A 102 0.29 1.69 -18.83
N LEU A 103 0.55 2.86 -19.42
CA LEU A 103 -0.23 4.07 -19.19
C LEU A 103 -1.63 3.93 -19.80
N LEU A 104 -1.71 3.47 -21.05
CA LEU A 104 -2.95 3.33 -21.80
C LEU A 104 -3.94 2.39 -21.11
N PHE A 105 -3.48 1.27 -20.57
CA PHE A 105 -4.32 0.32 -19.84
C PHE A 105 -4.38 0.61 -18.33
N GLY A 106 -3.28 1.05 -17.74
CA GLY A 106 -3.16 1.30 -16.30
C GLY A 106 -3.94 2.53 -15.83
N ILE A 107 -3.97 3.62 -16.60
CA ILE A 107 -4.72 4.83 -16.22
C ILE A 107 -6.24 4.55 -16.17
N PRO A 108 -6.88 3.97 -17.21
CA PRO A 108 -8.29 3.61 -17.13
C PRO A 108 -8.59 2.64 -15.99
N LEU A 109 -7.71 1.64 -15.78
CA LEU A 109 -7.89 0.65 -14.71
C LEU A 109 -7.81 1.29 -13.32
N ALA A 110 -6.83 2.17 -13.10
CA ALA A 110 -6.66 2.91 -11.86
C ALA A 110 -7.85 3.85 -11.61
N TRP A 111 -8.33 4.54 -12.64
CA TRP A 111 -9.50 5.42 -12.55
C TRP A 111 -10.77 4.63 -12.22
N LEU A 112 -10.97 3.47 -12.86
CA LEU A 112 -12.11 2.59 -12.61
C LEU A 112 -12.10 2.03 -11.17
N LEU A 113 -10.93 1.61 -10.68
CA LEU A 113 -10.76 1.15 -9.30
C LEU A 113 -10.99 2.25 -8.27
N ALA A 114 -10.61 3.49 -8.60
CA ALA A 114 -10.72 4.63 -7.69
C ALA A 114 -12.15 5.17 -7.61
N ARG A 115 -12.89 5.21 -8.72
CA ARG A 115 -14.22 5.84 -8.77
C ARG A 115 -15.39 4.88 -8.61
N THR A 116 -15.24 3.57 -8.84
CA THR A 116 -16.40 2.69 -8.95
C THR A 116 -16.33 1.50 -8.00
N ARG A 117 -17.38 1.32 -7.18
CA ARG A 117 -17.51 0.19 -6.23
C ARG A 117 -18.05 -1.07 -6.95
N PHE A 118 -17.33 -1.59 -7.94
CA PHE A 118 -17.73 -2.81 -8.64
C PHE A 118 -17.31 -4.09 -7.88
N PRO A 119 -18.11 -5.17 -7.96
CA PRO A 119 -17.77 -6.48 -7.39
C PRO A 119 -16.51 -7.12 -8.02
N GLY A 120 -16.15 -6.76 -9.26
CA GLY A 120 -14.97 -7.27 -9.97
C GLY A 120 -13.61 -6.72 -9.51
N ARG A 121 -13.56 -5.76 -8.56
CA ARG A 121 -12.32 -5.14 -8.07
C ARG A 121 -11.33 -6.14 -7.45
N SER A 122 -11.85 -7.22 -6.84
CA SER A 122 -11.02 -8.23 -6.19
C SER A 122 -10.30 -9.09 -7.22
N LEU A 123 -10.96 -9.38 -8.35
CA LEU A 123 -10.37 -10.13 -9.46
C LEU A 123 -9.28 -9.32 -10.15
N LEU A 124 -9.49 -8.04 -10.42
CA LEU A 124 -8.45 -7.15 -10.97
C LEU A 124 -7.24 -7.04 -10.04
N ARG A 125 -7.46 -6.84 -8.72
CA ARG A 125 -6.35 -6.81 -7.75
C ARG A 125 -5.60 -8.13 -7.71
N ALA A 126 -6.31 -9.26 -7.73
CA ALA A 126 -5.69 -10.58 -7.80
C ALA A 126 -4.88 -10.73 -9.09
N LEU A 127 -5.42 -10.34 -10.25
CA LEU A 127 -4.75 -10.41 -11.55
C LEU A 127 -3.51 -9.51 -11.62
N VAL A 128 -3.51 -8.35 -10.97
CA VAL A 128 -2.34 -7.45 -10.91
C VAL A 128 -1.31 -7.95 -9.91
N THR A 129 -1.73 -8.50 -8.77
CA THR A 129 -0.81 -9.00 -7.73
C THR A 129 -0.24 -10.37 -8.12
N LEU A 130 -0.99 -11.18 -8.88
CA LEU A 130 -0.58 -12.50 -9.36
C LEU A 130 0.77 -12.48 -10.07
N PRO A 131 1.03 -11.70 -11.12
CA PRO A 131 2.35 -11.64 -11.77
C PRO A 131 3.44 -11.04 -10.86
N LEU A 132 3.06 -10.31 -9.81
CA LEU A 132 3.99 -9.81 -8.79
C LEU A 132 4.39 -10.91 -7.79
N VAL A 133 3.53 -11.90 -7.54
CA VAL A 133 3.81 -13.05 -6.65
C VAL A 133 4.20 -14.31 -7.43
N LEU A 134 3.80 -14.42 -8.69
CA LEU A 134 4.24 -15.42 -9.64
C LEU A 134 5.64 -15.00 -10.09
N PRO A 135 6.66 -15.84 -9.86
CA PRO A 135 7.99 -15.53 -10.32
C PRO A 135 7.95 -15.30 -11.84
N PRO A 136 8.57 -14.22 -12.37
CA PRO A 136 8.61 -13.97 -13.82
C PRO A 136 9.27 -15.12 -14.60
N VAL A 137 10.03 -15.98 -13.90
CA VAL A 137 10.62 -17.21 -14.41
C VAL A 137 9.60 -18.32 -14.74
N VAL A 138 8.37 -18.29 -14.22
CA VAL A 138 7.35 -19.32 -14.51
C VAL A 138 6.57 -19.00 -15.78
N GLY A 139 6.54 -17.75 -16.22
CA GLY A 139 5.84 -17.33 -17.46
C GLY A 139 6.70 -17.41 -18.73
N GLY A 140 7.98 -17.76 -18.62
CA GLY A 140 8.97 -17.67 -19.70
C GLY A 140 9.31 -18.99 -20.41
N VAL A 141 8.54 -20.07 -20.18
CA VAL A 141 8.72 -21.38 -20.83
C VAL A 141 7.49 -21.79 -21.62
#